data_AF-A0A5J4QGN7-F1
#
_entry.id   AF-A0A5J4QGN7-F1
#
_cell.length_a   1.000
_cell.length_b   1.000
_cell.length_c   1.000
_cell.angle_alpha   90.00
_cell.angle_beta   90.00
_cell.angle_gamma   90.00
#
_symmetry.space_group_name_H-M   'P 1'
#
loop_
_entity.id
_entity.type
_entity.pdbx_description
1 polymer ?
#
loop_
_entity_poly.entity_id
_entity_poly.type
_entity_poly.pdbx_seq_one_letter_code
_entity_poly.pdbx_strand_id
1 'polypeptide(L)' 'GMRGDEALQAVTYFIDDAILVGMDRVRILHGTGTGALRTIIRQYLQTISGVKHFEDEHVQFGGTGITVIDFF' A
#
# COMPACT_ATOMS: atom_id res chain seq x y z
N GLY A 1 7.87 14.19 0.26
CA GLY A 1 6.83 13.22 -0.16
C GLY A 1 6.92 13.05 -1.66
N MET A 2 6.44 11.93 -2.18
CA MET A 2 6.37 11.67 -3.63
C MET A 2 5.15 12.35 -4.24
N ARG A 3 5.21 12.65 -5.54
CA ARG A 3 3.99 12.99 -6.30
C ARG A 3 3.11 11.75 -6.46
N GLY A 4 1.82 11.95 -6.74
CA GLY A 4 0.84 10.85 -6.77
C GLY A 4 1.14 9.79 -7.84
N ASP A 5 1.60 10.22 -9.01
CA ASP A 5 2.04 9.38 -10.12
C ASP A 5 3.32 8.61 -9.78
N GLU A 6 4.33 9.29 -9.23
CA GLU A 6 5.58 8.66 -8.76
C GLU A 6 5.32 7.60 -7.69
N ALA A 7 4.45 7.92 -6.72
CA ALA A 7 4.06 7.01 -5.65
C ALA A 7 3.31 5.80 -6.20
N LEU A 8 2.37 6.01 -7.11
CA LEU A 8 1.61 4.93 -7.72
C LEU A 8 2.52 3.98 -8.50
N GLN A 9 3.46 4.52 -9.29
CA GLN A 9 4.42 3.70 -10.02
C GLN A 9 5.31 2.87 -9.08
N ALA A 10 5.83 3.48 -8.01
CA ALA A 10 6.65 2.76 -7.02
C ALA A 10 5.86 1.66 -6.31
N VAL A 11 4.60 1.92 -5.96
CA VAL A 11 3.72 0.93 -5.33
C VAL A 11 3.39 -0.21 -6.29
N THR A 12 3.15 0.07 -7.57
CA THR A 12 2.92 -0.99 -8.57
C THR A 12 4.08 -1.98 -8.61
N TYR A 13 5.31 -1.49 -8.78
CA TYR A 13 6.49 -2.37 -8.80
C TYR A 13 6.66 -3.15 -7.49
N PHE A 14 6.44 -2.49 -6.35
CA PHE A 14 6.57 -3.13 -5.05
C PHE A 14 5.55 -4.25 -4.83
N ILE A 15 4.31 -4.06 -5.28
CA ILE A 15 3.25 -5.08 -5.15
C ILE A 15 3.51 -6.25 -6.10
N ASP A 16 3.93 -5.98 -7.33
CA ASP A 16 4.30 -7.03 -8.29
C ASP A 16 5.45 -7.89 -7.76
N ASP A 17 6.49 -7.27 -7.21
CA ASP A 17 7.62 -7.98 -6.59
C ASP A 17 7.18 -8.82 -5.38
N ALA A 18 6.33 -8.26 -4.51
CA ALA A 18 5.83 -8.96 -3.33
C ALA A 18 5.03 -10.23 -3.70
N ILE A 19 4.19 -10.14 -4.75
CA ILE A 19 3.44 -11.27 -5.28
C ILE A 19 4.40 -12.29 -5.91
N LEU A 20 5.36 -11.82 -6.72
CA LEU A 20 6.30 -12.69 -7.43
C LEU A 20 7.15 -13.54 -6.48
N VAL A 21 7.61 -12.97 -5.36
CA VAL A 21 8.43 -13.69 -4.38
C VAL A 21 7.60 -14.44 -3.33
N GLY A 22 6.27 -14.35 -3.39
CA GLY A 22 5.37 -15.07 -2.49
C GLY A 22 5.35 -14.51 -1.06
N MET A 23 5.35 -13.18 -0.91
CA MET A 23 5.18 -12.56 0.41
C MET A 23 3.74 -12.71 0.89
N ASP A 24 3.55 -13.14 2.14
CA ASP A 24 2.22 -13.20 2.75
C ASP A 24 1.67 -11.80 3.10
N ARG A 25 2.56 -10.88 3.51
CA ARG A 25 2.19 -9.55 4.01
C ARG A 25 3.27 -8.50 3.74
N VAL A 26 2.86 -7.30 3.37
CA VAL A 26 3.73 -6.12 3.23
C VAL A 26 3.11 -4.87 3.87
N ARG A 27 3.93 -3.81 3.99
CA ARG A 27 3.52 -2.50 4.52
C ARG A 27 4.04 -1.38 3.63
N ILE A 28 3.21 -0.37 3.40
CA ILE A 28 3.57 0.84 2.64
C ILE A 28 3.44 2.05 3.56
N LEU A 29 4.57 2.66 3.92
CA LEU A 29 4.60 3.94 4.62
C LEU A 29 4.47 5.08 3.59
N HIS A 30 3.28 5.67 3.52
CA HIS A 30 3.00 6.81 2.63
C HIS A 30 2.82 8.13 3.41
N GLY A 31 2.80 8.07 4.74
CA GLY A 31 2.59 9.22 5.60
C GLY A 31 1.12 9.65 5.69
N THR A 32 0.80 10.51 6.64
CA THR A 32 -0.57 10.94 6.93
C THR A 32 -1.01 12.12 6.07
N GLY A 33 -0.18 13.18 5.98
CA GLY A 33 -0.35 14.31 5.07
C GLY A 33 -1.81 14.79 4.91
N THR A 34 -2.23 15.03 3.67
CA THR A 34 -3.64 15.27 3.31
C THR A 34 -4.45 13.98 3.09
N GLY A 35 -3.83 12.80 3.24
CA GLY A 35 -4.41 11.52 2.86
C GLY A 35 -4.42 11.21 1.35
N ALA A 36 -3.88 12.09 0.50
CA ALA A 36 -3.91 11.89 -0.96
C ALA A 36 -3.23 10.59 -1.41
N LEU A 37 -2.02 10.31 -0.90
CA LEU A 37 -1.30 9.08 -1.24
C LEU A 37 -2.03 7.83 -0.74
N ARG A 38 -2.54 7.86 0.51
CA ARG A 38 -3.36 6.79 1.05
C ARG A 38 -4.53 6.45 0.12
N THR A 39 -5.25 7.46 -0.35
CA THR A 39 -6.41 7.27 -1.23
C THR A 39 -6.01 6.64 -2.56
N ILE A 40 -5.01 7.18 -3.25
CA ILE A 40 -4.58 6.69 -4.57
C ILE A 40 -4.03 5.25 -4.46
N ILE A 41 -3.21 4.98 -3.44
CA ILE A 41 -2.66 3.64 -3.18
C ILE A 41 -3.79 2.64 -2.94
N ARG A 42 -4.75 2.96 -2.06
CA ARG A 42 -5.86 2.07 -1.75
C ARG A 42 -6.78 1.84 -2.95
N GLN A 43 -6.99 2.84 -3.81
CA GLN A 43 -7.73 2.69 -5.07
C GLN A 43 -7.02 1.73 -6.03
N TYR A 44 -5.69 1.83 -6.15
CA TYR A 44 -4.91 0.90 -6.95
C TYR A 44 -4.98 -0.53 -6.40
N LEU A 45 -4.80 -0.72 -5.09
CA LEU A 45 -4.85 -2.04 -4.45
C LEU A 45 -6.19 -2.77 -4.68
N GLN A 46 -7.31 -2.04 -4.81
CA GLN A 46 -8.62 -2.62 -5.15
C GLN A 46 -8.66 -3.29 -6.53
N THR A 47 -7.74 -2.92 -7.43
CA THR A 47 -7.66 -3.47 -8.80
C THR A 47 -6.79 -4.72 -8.90
N ILE A 48 -6.05 -5.06 -7.85
CA ILE A 48 -5.06 -6.13 -7.86
C ILE A 48 -5.70 -7.41 -7.34
N SER A 49 -5.90 -8.39 -8.24
CA SER A 49 -6.42 -9.71 -7.87
C SER A 49 -5.57 -10.39 -6.80
N GLY A 50 -4.25 -10.12 -6.81
CA GLY A 50 -3.22 -10.48 -5.82
C GLY A 50 -3.56 -10.20 -4.36
N VAL A 51 -4.32 -9.13 -4.12
CA VAL A 51 -4.51 -8.58 -2.78
C VAL A 51 -5.74 -9.21 -2.13
N LYS A 52 -5.54 -9.87 -0.99
CA LYS A 52 -6.61 -10.48 -0.19
C LYS A 52 -7.28 -9.46 0.73
N HIS A 53 -6.48 -8.63 1.39
CA HIS A 53 -6.96 -7.62 2.33
C HIS A 53 -6.00 -6.45 2.44
N PHE A 54 -6.51 -5.26 2.77
CA PHE A 54 -5.67 -4.12 3.14
C PHE A 54 -6.38 -3.15 4.08
N GLU A 55 -5.65 -2.68 5.09
CA GLU A 55 -6.15 -1.81 6.16
C GLU A 55 -5.11 -0.77 6.55
N ASP A 56 -5.54 0.21 7.34
CA ASP A 56 -4.59 1.11 8.00
C ASP A 56 -3.88 0.33 9.10
N GLU A 57 -2.60 0.60 9.31
CA GLU A 57 -1.86 -0.03 10.40
C GLU A 57 -2.41 0.40 11.76
N HIS A 58 -2.13 -0.38 12.80
CA HIS A 58 -2.48 -0.05 14.17
C HIS A 58 -1.93 1.33 14.57
N VAL A 59 -2.69 2.09 15.37
CA VAL A 59 -2.33 3.47 15.77
C VAL A 59 -0.97 3.56 16.46
N GLN A 60 -0.57 2.54 17.21
CA GLN A 60 0.74 2.48 17.88
C GLN A 60 1.91 2.25 16.91
N PHE A 61 1.65 1.78 15.69
CA PHE A 61 2.67 1.46 14.69
C PHE A 61 2.65 2.39 13.47
N GLY A 62 1.86 3.47 13.50
CA GLY A 62 1.84 4.50 12.45
C GLY A 62 0.44 4.82 11.91
N GLY A 63 -0.58 4.06 12.30
CA GLY A 63 -1.97 4.40 12.00
C GLY A 63 -2.25 4.54 10.50
N THR A 64 -3.05 5.54 10.18
CA THR A 64 -3.45 5.91 8.82
C THR A 64 -2.30 6.35 7.90
N GLY A 65 -1.07 6.45 8.40
CA GLY A 65 0.12 6.74 7.60
C GLY A 65 0.74 5.52 6.93
N ILE A 66 0.27 4.32 7.27
CA ILE A 66 0.76 3.05 6.76
C ILE A 66 -0.43 2.21 6.30
N THR A 67 -0.35 1.68 5.08
CA THR A 67 -1.27 0.64 4.61
C THR A 67 -0.61 -0.73 4.75
N VAL A 68 -1.26 -1.64 5.48
CA VAL A 68 -0.88 -3.05 5.60
C VAL A 68 -1.64 -3.83 4.52
N ILE A 69 -0.95 -4.71 3.81
CA ILE A 69 -1.53 -5.51 2.71
C ILE A 69 -1.25 -6.98 2.99
N ASP A 70 -2.30 -7.81 2.91
CA ASP A 70 -2.25 -9.26 2.93
C ASP A 70 -2.49 -9.81 1.52
N PHE A 71 -1.69 -10.80 1.13
CA PHE A 71 -1.85 -11.55 -0.11
C PHE A 71 -2.49 -12.93 0.16
N PHE A 72 -2.78 -13.70 -0.90
CA PHE A 72 -3.47 -14.99 -0.83
C PHE A 72 -2.54 -16.19 -0.67
#